data_AF-A0A545U7I0-F1
#
_entry.id   AF-A0A545U7I0-F1
#
_cell.length_a   1.000
_cell.length_b   1.000
_cell.length_c   1.000
_cell.angle_alpha   90.00
_cell.angle_beta   90.00
_cell.angle_gamma   90.00
#
_symmetry.space_group_name_H-M   'P 1'
#
loop_
_entity.id
_entity.type
_entity.pdbx_description
1 polymer ?
#
loop_
_entity_poly.entity_id
_entity_poly.type
_entity_poly.pdbx_seq_one_letter_code
_entity_poly.pdbx_strand_id
1 'polypeptide(L)'
;MNVALPALLVFFFIIPGFIFQKFFRKGIFEVEYKEPFASSTLITVISAIVLNSFFVFLIWLLAKINAPIIKAVDQKLLVEMFVSSKNIASKPDTVSAISSSIPYVVGYILFSCFGGAFFGLLCRVVLEKNLKRQTVLDFFLGSNEWEKIFWVNGKKSDNDLTRVAATIDLAGGTYIYTGFLKSFSLDKSGDLDRLELIIVSRRKLDNDLLPENEDPEDPNDPQDRFYEIIGDRFVCKYQDIKTLNIEYLEIEESESQEPETAKLEVVNEAVPS
;
A
#
# COMPACT_ATOMS: atom_id res chain seq x y z
N MET A 1 0.17 -22.84 -37.69
CA MET A 1 0.57 -21.70 -36.86
C MET A 1 1.04 -22.25 -35.53
N ASN A 2 2.35 -22.33 -35.29
CA ASN A 2 2.88 -22.88 -34.04
C ASN A 2 3.07 -21.74 -33.04
N VAL A 3 1.96 -21.24 -32.50
CA VAL A 3 1.95 -20.14 -31.51
C VAL A 3 2.35 -20.65 -30.11
N ALA A 4 2.30 -21.95 -29.88
CA ALA A 4 2.54 -22.57 -28.57
C ALA A 4 3.96 -22.31 -28.02
N LEU A 5 4.99 -22.42 -28.87
CA LEU A 5 6.39 -22.25 -28.43
C LEU A 5 6.71 -20.79 -28.03
N PRO A 6 6.38 -19.77 -28.84
CA PRO A 6 6.52 -18.37 -28.43
C PRO A 6 5.73 -18.03 -27.16
N ALA A 7 4.49 -18.52 -27.02
CA ALA A 7 3.67 -18.27 -25.84
C ALA A 7 4.30 -18.84 -24.56
N LEU A 8 4.85 -20.06 -24.64
CA LEU A 8 5.53 -20.73 -23.53
C LEU A 8 6.85 -20.01 -23.16
N LEU A 9 7.59 -19.49 -24.14
CA LEU A 9 8.76 -18.65 -23.86
C LEU A 9 8.37 -17.35 -23.13
N VAL A 10 7.35 -16.64 -23.62
CA VAL A 10 6.83 -15.43 -22.96
C VAL A 10 6.42 -15.75 -21.52
N PHE A 11 5.72 -16.86 -21.30
CA PHE A 11 5.34 -17.30 -19.97
C PHE A 11 6.56 -17.49 -19.07
N PHE A 12 7.61 -18.17 -19.53
CA PHE A 12 8.84 -18.35 -18.75
C PHE A 12 9.57 -17.05 -18.44
N PHE A 13 9.56 -16.06 -19.35
CA PHE A 13 10.12 -14.75 -19.06
C PHE A 13 9.33 -13.95 -18.01
N ILE A 14 8.04 -14.25 -17.82
CA ILE A 14 7.19 -13.59 -16.82
C ILE A 14 7.39 -14.19 -15.41
N ILE A 15 7.75 -15.48 -15.29
CA ILE A 15 7.90 -16.18 -13.99
C ILE A 15 8.79 -15.43 -12.97
N PRO A 16 9.97 -14.89 -13.33
CA PRO A 16 10.79 -14.11 -12.40
C PRO A 16 10.05 -12.95 -11.73
N GLY A 17 9.12 -12.30 -12.45
CA GLY A 17 8.27 -11.24 -11.91
C GLY A 17 7.31 -11.75 -10.83
N PHE A 18 6.68 -12.92 -11.06
CA PHE A 18 5.81 -13.55 -10.06
C PHE A 18 6.58 -13.94 -8.80
N ILE A 19 7.79 -14.49 -8.98
CA ILE A 19 8.65 -14.87 -7.86
C ILE A 19 9.06 -13.62 -7.07
N PHE A 20 9.50 -12.56 -7.74
CA PHE A 20 9.82 -11.29 -7.10
C PHE A 20 8.67 -10.76 -6.26
N GLN A 21 7.46 -10.66 -6.84
CA GLN A 21 6.29 -10.18 -6.11
C GLN A 21 5.96 -11.05 -4.90
N LYS A 22 6.02 -12.38 -5.06
CA LYS A 22 5.76 -13.32 -3.97
C LYS A 22 6.70 -13.07 -2.79
N PHE A 23 8.00 -12.92 -3.03
CA PHE A 23 8.98 -12.70 -1.97
C PHE A 23 8.97 -11.27 -1.41
N PHE A 24 8.63 -10.29 -2.25
CA PHE A 24 8.48 -8.89 -1.86
C PHE A 24 7.26 -8.68 -0.94
N ARG A 25 6.11 -9.28 -1.27
CA ARG A 25 4.85 -9.13 -0.52
C ARG A 25 4.74 -10.06 0.71
N LYS A 26 5.47 -11.18 0.74
CA LYS A 26 5.43 -12.16 1.84
C LYS A 26 5.77 -11.49 3.18
N GLY A 27 4.82 -11.51 4.13
CA GLY A 27 4.96 -10.97 5.48
C GLY A 27 4.61 -9.48 5.64
N ILE A 28 4.34 -8.76 4.54
CA ILE A 28 3.75 -7.41 4.58
C ILE A 28 2.23 -7.49 4.37
N PHE A 29 1.79 -8.45 3.54
CA PHE A 29 0.38 -8.75 3.29
C PHE A 29 0.24 -10.28 3.12
N GLU A 30 -0.09 -11.05 4.17
CA GLU A 30 -0.41 -12.49 4.00
C GLU A 30 -1.88 -12.73 3.62
N VAL A 31 -2.70 -11.69 3.47
CA VAL A 31 -4.07 -11.79 2.94
C VAL A 31 -4.01 -11.84 1.44
N GLU A 32 -4.68 -12.86 0.94
CA GLU A 32 -5.07 -13.11 -0.43
C GLU A 32 -5.87 -11.90 -0.96
N TYR A 33 -5.13 -10.88 -1.39
CA TYR A 33 -5.69 -9.67 -1.97
C TYR A 33 -6.48 -10.06 -3.23
N LYS A 34 -7.79 -9.83 -3.24
CA LYS A 34 -8.59 -9.78 -4.48
C LYS A 34 -8.34 -8.43 -5.17
N GLU A 35 -7.08 -8.11 -5.46
CA GLU A 35 -6.82 -7.09 -6.48
C GLU A 35 -7.45 -7.60 -7.77
N PRO A 36 -8.07 -6.73 -8.60
CA PRO A 36 -8.50 -7.16 -9.93
C PRO A 36 -7.35 -7.89 -10.60
N PHE A 37 -7.55 -9.14 -11.03
CA PHE A 37 -6.48 -9.98 -11.58
C PHE A 37 -5.60 -9.24 -12.61
N ALA A 38 -6.20 -8.29 -13.33
CA ALA A 38 -5.52 -7.38 -14.24
C ALA A 38 -4.43 -6.50 -13.60
N SER A 39 -4.67 -5.85 -12.45
CA SER A 39 -3.67 -4.95 -11.83
C SER A 39 -2.46 -5.71 -11.31
N SER A 40 -2.69 -6.80 -10.58
CA SER A 40 -1.61 -7.66 -10.07
C SER A 40 -0.78 -8.27 -11.19
N THR A 41 -1.43 -8.72 -12.28
CA THR A 41 -0.75 -9.25 -13.46
C THR A 41 0.07 -8.18 -14.17
N LEU A 42 -0.43 -6.95 -14.28
CA LEU A 42 0.32 -5.84 -14.90
C LEU A 42 1.59 -5.51 -14.11
N ILE A 43 1.50 -5.37 -12.78
CA ILE A 43 2.67 -5.11 -11.95
C ILE A 43 3.66 -6.28 -12.06
N THR A 44 3.17 -7.52 -12.17
CA THR A 44 4.00 -8.71 -12.34
C THR A 44 4.77 -8.66 -13.66
N VAL A 45 4.09 -8.34 -14.76
CA VAL A 45 4.69 -8.22 -16.09
C VAL A 45 5.71 -7.09 -16.11
N ILE A 46 5.39 -5.93 -15.52
CA ILE A 46 6.34 -4.81 -15.40
C ILE A 46 7.56 -5.24 -14.59
N SER A 47 7.38 -5.91 -13.46
CA SER A 47 8.47 -6.42 -12.62
C SER A 47 9.34 -7.42 -13.38
N ALA A 48 8.72 -8.30 -14.17
CA ALA A 48 9.43 -9.23 -15.03
C ALA A 48 10.26 -8.48 -16.10
N ILE A 49 9.70 -7.48 -16.77
CA ILE A 49 10.43 -6.69 -17.78
C ILE A 49 11.63 -5.99 -17.15
N VAL A 50 11.45 -5.36 -15.99
CA VAL A 50 12.53 -4.66 -15.27
C VAL A 50 13.63 -5.63 -14.86
N LEU A 51 13.28 -6.76 -14.25
CA LEU A 51 14.24 -7.78 -13.82
C LEU A 51 15.00 -8.39 -15.00
N ASN A 52 14.30 -8.80 -16.05
CA ASN A 52 14.96 -9.37 -17.23
C ASN A 52 15.87 -8.34 -17.89
N SER A 53 15.45 -7.07 -18.02
CA SER A 53 16.28 -5.99 -18.56
C SER A 53 17.54 -5.76 -17.71
N PHE A 54 17.39 -5.75 -16.39
CA PHE A 54 18.51 -5.64 -15.46
C PHE A 54 19.49 -6.81 -15.59
N PHE A 55 19.00 -8.05 -15.66
CA PHE A 55 19.88 -9.22 -15.80
C PHE A 55 20.55 -9.29 -17.17
N VAL A 56 19.86 -8.92 -18.25
CA VAL A 56 20.48 -8.80 -19.59
C VAL A 56 21.59 -7.75 -19.56
N PHE A 57 21.33 -6.59 -18.95
CA PHE A 57 22.35 -5.55 -18.78
C PHE A 57 23.54 -6.02 -17.95
N LEU A 58 23.30 -6.75 -16.85
CA LEU A 58 24.35 -7.33 -16.02
C LEU A 58 25.19 -8.35 -16.79
N ILE A 59 24.54 -9.24 -17.56
CA ILE A 59 25.20 -10.22 -18.42
C ILE A 59 26.04 -9.52 -19.49
N TRP A 60 25.51 -8.47 -20.13
CA TRP A 60 26.25 -7.66 -21.09
C TRP A 60 27.49 -7.00 -20.47
N LEU A 61 27.36 -6.46 -19.26
CA LEU A 61 28.47 -5.85 -18.53
C LEU A 61 29.55 -6.88 -18.17
N LEU A 62 29.15 -8.07 -17.69
CA LEU A 62 30.06 -9.17 -17.39
C LEU A 62 30.75 -9.73 -18.64
N ALA A 63 30.06 -9.78 -19.78
CA ALA A 63 30.63 -10.21 -21.05
C ALA A 63 31.75 -9.29 -21.53
N LYS A 64 31.61 -7.97 -21.29
CA LYS A 64 32.63 -6.97 -21.61
C LYS A 64 33.90 -7.14 -20.77
N ILE A 65 33.80 -7.73 -19.58
CA ILE A 65 34.90 -7.98 -18.64
C ILE A 65 35.62 -9.32 -18.96
N ASN A 66 35.44 -9.88 -20.17
CA ASN A 66 36.05 -11.15 -20.60
C ASN A 66 35.58 -12.39 -19.80
N ALA A 67 34.37 -12.39 -19.24
CA ALA A 67 33.78 -13.62 -18.71
C ALA A 67 33.54 -14.63 -19.88
N PRO A 68 34.23 -15.78 -19.92
CA PRO A 68 34.17 -16.72 -21.05
C PRO A 68 32.81 -17.42 -21.21
N ILE A 69 31.88 -17.21 -20.28
CA ILE A 69 30.59 -17.90 -20.18
C ILE A 69 29.53 -17.33 -21.15
N ILE A 70 29.74 -16.12 -21.71
CA ILE A 70 28.64 -15.32 -22.30
C ILE A 70 28.74 -15.13 -23.82
N LYS A 71 29.87 -15.48 -24.45
CA LYS A 71 30.03 -15.40 -25.93
C LYS A 71 29.20 -16.42 -26.72
N ALA A 72 28.46 -17.31 -26.06
CA ALA A 72 27.82 -18.48 -26.68
C ALA A 72 26.34 -18.30 -27.08
N VAL A 73 25.67 -17.20 -26.71
CA VAL A 73 24.24 -17.02 -27.02
C VAL A 73 24.08 -16.21 -28.31
N ASP A 74 23.80 -16.91 -29.41
CA ASP A 74 23.46 -16.28 -30.68
C ASP A 74 22.07 -15.64 -30.60
N GLN A 75 22.03 -14.31 -30.53
CA GLN A 75 20.79 -13.52 -30.46
C GLN A 75 19.89 -13.74 -31.68
N LYS A 76 20.49 -14.07 -32.83
CA LYS A 76 19.77 -14.36 -34.07
C LYS A 76 18.90 -15.60 -33.94
N LEU A 77 19.39 -16.60 -33.22
CA LEU A 77 18.72 -17.88 -33.00
C LEU A 77 17.51 -17.71 -32.07
N LEU A 78 17.60 -16.85 -31.03
CA LEU A 78 16.45 -16.51 -30.18
C LEU A 78 15.33 -15.83 -30.97
N VAL A 79 15.66 -14.85 -31.82
CA VAL A 79 14.67 -14.18 -32.68
C VAL A 79 14.05 -15.15 -33.68
N GLU A 80 14.85 -16.06 -34.24
CA GLU A 80 14.37 -17.09 -35.17
C GLU A 80 13.38 -18.07 -34.50
N MET A 81 13.59 -18.40 -33.22
CA MET A 81 12.64 -19.16 -32.39
C MET A 81 11.31 -18.43 -32.15
N PHE A 82 11.32 -17.09 -32.04
CA PHE A 82 10.10 -16.29 -31.87
C PHE A 82 9.31 -16.10 -33.17
N VAL A 83 9.99 -15.98 -34.31
CA VAL A 83 9.37 -15.56 -35.57
C VAL A 83 8.90 -16.73 -36.45
N SER A 84 9.60 -17.87 -36.51
CA SER A 84 9.16 -18.98 -37.37
C SER A 84 9.78 -20.33 -37.04
N SER A 85 9.04 -21.20 -36.35
CA SER A 85 9.43 -22.61 -36.13
C SER A 85 9.43 -23.47 -37.40
N LYS A 86 8.80 -23.02 -38.50
CA LYS A 86 8.74 -23.80 -39.76
C LYS A 86 10.05 -23.78 -40.55
N ASN A 87 10.85 -22.72 -40.44
CA ASN A 87 12.13 -22.61 -41.15
C ASN A 87 13.30 -23.26 -40.41
N ILE A 88 13.08 -23.64 -39.15
CA ILE A 88 14.09 -24.24 -38.28
C ILE A 88 14.23 -25.75 -38.58
N ALA A 89 13.13 -26.44 -38.83
CA ALA A 89 13.13 -27.89 -39.09
C ALA A 89 13.78 -28.29 -40.42
N SER A 90 13.95 -27.34 -41.35
CA SER A 90 14.55 -27.58 -42.67
C SER A 90 16.07 -27.42 -42.71
N LYS A 91 16.71 -27.02 -41.60
CA LYS A 91 18.17 -26.87 -41.50
C LYS A 91 18.72 -27.67 -40.30
N PRO A 92 19.38 -28.82 -40.53
CA PRO A 92 19.88 -29.66 -39.44
C PRO A 92 20.93 -28.96 -38.58
N ASP A 93 21.74 -28.07 -39.17
CA ASP A 93 22.75 -27.28 -38.45
C ASP A 93 22.10 -26.34 -37.41
N THR A 94 20.95 -25.75 -37.76
CA THR A 94 20.18 -24.87 -36.85
C THR A 94 19.60 -25.64 -35.68
N VAL A 95 19.15 -26.89 -35.88
CA VAL A 95 18.63 -27.74 -34.80
C VAL A 95 19.74 -28.09 -33.80
N SER A 96 20.94 -28.39 -34.27
CA SER A 96 22.08 -28.68 -33.40
C SER A 96 22.53 -27.45 -32.58
N ALA A 97 22.51 -26.26 -33.20
CA ALA A 97 22.79 -24.99 -32.54
C ALA A 97 21.71 -24.59 -31.52
N ILE A 98 20.44 -24.91 -31.80
CA ILE A 98 19.36 -24.73 -30.81
C ILE A 98 19.58 -25.66 -29.63
N SER A 99 19.87 -26.93 -29.87
CA SER A 99 20.06 -27.91 -28.79
C SER A 99 21.21 -27.52 -27.86
N SER A 100 22.29 -26.93 -28.37
CA SER A 100 23.42 -26.47 -27.56
C SER A 100 23.11 -25.18 -26.79
N SER A 101 22.14 -24.39 -27.22
CA SER A 101 21.72 -23.14 -26.57
C SER A 101 20.68 -23.34 -25.46
N ILE A 102 19.92 -24.45 -25.46
CA ILE A 102 18.89 -24.76 -24.45
C ILE A 102 19.42 -24.65 -23.00
N PRO A 103 20.58 -25.22 -22.62
CA PRO A 103 21.10 -25.12 -21.25
C PRO A 103 21.35 -23.67 -20.80
N TYR A 104 21.76 -22.80 -21.72
CA TYR A 104 21.98 -21.38 -21.43
C TYR A 104 20.67 -20.62 -21.23
N VAL A 105 19.64 -20.93 -22.03
CA VAL A 105 18.31 -20.34 -21.87
C VAL A 105 17.68 -20.77 -20.55
N VAL A 106 17.74 -22.07 -20.24
CA VAL A 106 17.25 -22.59 -18.94
C VAL A 106 18.04 -22.01 -17.78
N GLY A 107 19.37 -21.95 -17.90
CA GLY A 107 20.25 -21.34 -16.91
C GLY A 107 19.92 -19.86 -16.68
N TYR A 108 19.64 -19.11 -17.74
CA TYR A 108 19.19 -17.71 -17.64
C TYR A 108 17.85 -17.60 -16.90
N ILE A 109 16.84 -18.40 -17.27
CA ILE A 109 15.52 -18.34 -16.62
C ILE A 109 15.66 -18.66 -15.12
N LEU A 110 16.42 -19.70 -14.77
CA LEU A 110 16.67 -20.06 -13.38
C LEU A 110 17.41 -18.95 -12.63
N PHE A 111 18.46 -18.39 -13.23
CA PHE A 111 19.21 -17.28 -12.66
C PHE A 111 18.31 -16.05 -12.43
N SER A 112 17.47 -15.69 -13.39
CA SER A 112 16.48 -14.62 -13.26
C SER A 112 15.44 -14.92 -12.18
N CYS A 113 15.01 -16.17 -12.01
CA CYS A 113 14.10 -16.59 -10.95
C CYS A 113 14.73 -16.44 -9.55
N PHE A 114 15.96 -16.94 -9.36
CA PHE A 114 16.70 -16.78 -8.12
C PHE A 114 16.99 -15.31 -7.81
N GLY A 115 17.38 -14.55 -8.84
CA GLY A 115 17.59 -13.12 -8.75
C GLY A 115 16.31 -12.38 -8.37
N GLY A 116 15.16 -12.73 -8.96
CA GLY A 116 13.86 -12.19 -8.58
C GLY A 116 13.52 -12.45 -7.11
N ALA A 117 13.73 -13.67 -6.61
CA ALA A 117 13.53 -13.99 -5.20
C ALA A 117 14.46 -13.17 -4.28
N PHE A 118 15.74 -13.07 -4.65
CA PHE A 118 16.74 -12.31 -3.89
C PHE A 118 16.41 -10.82 -3.84
N PHE A 119 16.10 -10.19 -4.99
CA PHE A 119 15.72 -8.78 -5.04
C PHE A 119 14.41 -8.51 -4.30
N GLY A 120 13.43 -9.42 -4.36
CA GLY A 120 12.19 -9.30 -3.59
C GLY A 120 12.46 -9.23 -2.09
N LEU A 121 13.31 -10.13 -1.57
CA LEU A 121 13.74 -10.12 -0.17
C LEU A 121 14.57 -8.88 0.19
N LEU A 122 15.49 -8.47 -0.68
CA LEU A 122 16.34 -7.31 -0.45
C LEU A 122 15.51 -6.03 -0.35
N CYS A 123 14.61 -5.80 -1.30
CA CYS A 123 13.70 -4.66 -1.31
C CYS A 123 12.83 -4.65 -0.03
N ARG A 124 12.36 -5.82 0.42
CA ARG A 124 11.64 -5.95 1.69
C ARG A 124 12.48 -5.51 2.89
N VAL A 125 13.69 -6.05 3.06
CA VAL A 125 14.55 -5.72 4.23
C VAL A 125 14.92 -4.23 4.23
N VAL A 126 15.17 -3.65 3.05
CA VAL A 126 15.43 -2.22 2.91
C VAL A 126 14.22 -1.40 3.32
N LEU A 127 13.01 -1.81 2.92
CA LEU A 127 11.76 -1.15 3.27
C LEU A 127 11.43 -1.20 4.75
N GLU A 128 11.54 -2.38 5.37
CA GLU A 128 11.31 -2.55 6.82
C GLU A 128 12.21 -1.62 7.65
N LYS A 129 13.39 -1.28 7.14
CA LYS A 129 14.34 -0.37 7.81
C LYS A 129 14.14 1.11 7.48
N ASN A 130 13.42 1.45 6.41
CA ASN A 130 13.35 2.82 5.88
C ASN A 130 11.88 3.27 5.68
N LEU A 131 11.09 3.24 6.76
CA LEU A 131 9.66 3.58 6.79
C LEU A 131 9.31 4.95 6.17
N LYS A 132 10.25 5.89 6.06
CA LYS A 132 9.97 7.27 5.61
C LYS A 132 9.92 7.47 4.09
N ARG A 133 10.13 6.43 3.27
CA ARG A 133 10.25 6.57 1.80
C ARG A 133 9.22 5.69 1.06
N GLN A 134 7.94 5.85 1.40
CA GLN A 134 6.81 5.05 0.91
C GLN A 134 6.40 5.34 -0.55
N THR A 135 6.55 6.57 -1.05
CA THR A 135 5.78 7.06 -2.23
C THR A 135 5.95 6.29 -3.56
N VAL A 136 7.14 5.80 -3.90
CA VAL A 136 7.36 5.04 -5.16
C VAL A 136 7.09 3.55 -4.99
N LEU A 137 7.18 3.08 -3.74
CA LEU A 137 7.03 1.67 -3.40
C LEU A 137 5.56 1.33 -3.09
N ASP A 138 4.73 2.31 -2.72
CA ASP A 138 3.27 2.16 -2.60
C ASP A 138 2.64 1.60 -3.88
N PHE A 139 3.18 1.95 -5.06
CA PHE A 139 2.76 1.38 -6.34
C PHE A 139 2.98 -0.15 -6.43
N PHE A 140 4.06 -0.67 -5.83
CA PHE A 140 4.40 -2.09 -5.84
C PHE A 140 3.77 -2.85 -4.66
N LEU A 141 3.66 -2.20 -3.50
CA LEU A 141 3.05 -2.78 -2.30
C LEU A 141 1.54 -2.95 -2.46
N GLY A 142 0.88 -2.03 -3.17
CA GLY A 142 -0.57 -1.91 -3.11
C GLY A 142 -0.98 -1.29 -1.77
N SER A 143 -1.88 -0.31 -1.80
CA SER A 143 -2.42 0.27 -0.57
C SER A 143 -3.40 -0.72 0.07
N ASN A 144 -3.28 -0.95 1.37
CA ASN A 144 -4.27 -1.76 2.09
C ASN A 144 -5.64 -1.07 2.01
N GLU A 145 -6.73 -1.84 1.96
CA GLU A 145 -8.10 -1.30 2.03
C GLU A 145 -8.27 -0.41 3.26
N TRP A 146 -7.70 -0.81 4.40
CA TRP A 146 -7.72 -0.02 5.63
C TRP A 146 -6.97 1.31 5.50
N GLU A 147 -5.89 1.40 4.72
CA GLU A 147 -5.21 2.68 4.46
C GLU A 147 -6.07 3.62 3.63
N LYS A 148 -6.82 3.08 2.65
CA LYS A 148 -7.77 3.88 1.85
C LYS A 148 -8.95 4.36 2.69
N ILE A 149 -9.36 3.55 3.66
CA ILE A 149 -10.46 3.85 4.57
C ILE A 149 -10.02 4.86 5.64
N PHE A 150 -8.80 4.77 6.17
CA PHE A 150 -8.38 5.67 7.23
C PHE A 150 -7.74 6.96 6.76
N TRP A 151 -7.31 7.05 5.49
CA TRP A 151 -6.72 8.26 4.94
C TRP A 151 -7.51 8.76 3.74
N VAL A 152 -7.90 10.03 3.78
CA VAL A 152 -8.52 10.71 2.65
C VAL A 152 -7.57 10.64 1.45
N ASN A 153 -8.07 10.16 0.31
CA ASN A 153 -7.28 9.96 -0.93
C ASN A 153 -6.07 9.02 -0.80
N GLY A 154 -6.00 8.16 0.22
CA GLY A 154 -4.90 7.21 0.43
C GLY A 154 -3.55 7.88 0.70
N LYS A 155 -3.55 9.16 1.11
CA LYS A 155 -2.36 9.89 1.55
C LYS A 155 -2.62 10.47 2.92
N LYS A 156 -1.63 10.31 3.81
CA LYS A 156 -1.60 11.06 5.06
C LYS A 156 -1.32 12.52 4.73
N SER A 157 -2.36 13.34 4.65
CA SER A 157 -2.25 14.79 4.64
C SER A 157 -1.95 15.26 6.06
N ASP A 158 -1.02 16.20 6.22
CA ASP A 158 -0.67 16.75 7.54
C ASP A 158 -1.81 17.59 8.14
N ASN A 159 -2.80 17.99 7.33
CA ASN A 159 -3.92 18.84 7.72
C ASN A 159 -5.24 18.07 7.94
N ASP A 160 -5.22 16.74 7.81
CA ASP A 160 -6.43 15.92 7.88
C ASP A 160 -6.48 15.14 9.19
N LEU A 161 -7.54 15.35 9.98
CA LEU A 161 -7.85 14.59 11.17
C LEU A 161 -8.90 13.53 10.84
N THR A 162 -8.63 12.27 11.16
CA THR A 162 -9.63 11.19 11.02
C THR A 162 -10.22 10.89 12.37
N ARG A 163 -11.51 11.15 12.55
CA ARG A 163 -12.27 10.79 13.74
C ARG A 163 -12.91 9.42 13.54
N VAL A 164 -12.80 8.58 14.57
CA VAL A 164 -13.31 7.22 14.57
C VAL A 164 -14.32 7.08 15.69
N ALA A 165 -15.46 6.45 15.39
CA ALA A 165 -16.42 5.98 16.38
C ALA A 165 -16.57 4.46 16.29
N ALA A 166 -16.16 3.76 17.35
CA ALA A 166 -16.20 2.31 17.44
C ALA A 166 -17.25 1.87 18.48
N THR A 167 -18.14 0.97 18.07
CA THR A 167 -19.12 0.36 18.96
C THR A 167 -18.56 -0.95 19.51
N ILE A 168 -18.48 -1.07 20.83
CA ILE A 168 -17.88 -2.20 21.54
C ILE A 168 -18.89 -2.76 22.53
N ASP A 169 -19.06 -4.07 22.51
CA ASP A 169 -19.87 -4.78 23.50
C ASP A 169 -18.99 -5.23 24.66
N LEU A 170 -19.31 -4.77 25.86
CA LEU A 170 -18.69 -5.20 27.10
C LEU A 170 -19.73 -5.90 27.97
N ALA A 171 -19.28 -6.66 28.97
CA ALA A 171 -20.20 -7.38 29.88
C ALA A 171 -21.23 -6.46 30.60
N GLY A 172 -20.96 -5.14 30.67
CA GLY A 172 -21.86 -4.13 31.26
C GLY A 172 -22.82 -3.44 30.29
N GLY A 173 -22.78 -3.75 28.98
CA GLY A 173 -23.61 -3.16 27.93
C GLY A 173 -22.81 -2.75 26.69
N THR A 174 -23.50 -2.17 25.71
CA THR A 174 -22.87 -1.65 24.49
C THR A 174 -22.39 -0.22 24.70
N TYR A 175 -21.15 0.06 24.31
CA TYR A 175 -20.51 1.37 24.44
C TYR A 175 -20.06 1.89 23.08
N ILE A 176 -20.15 3.20 22.88
CA ILE A 176 -19.56 3.90 21.74
C ILE A 176 -18.32 4.62 22.26
N TYR A 177 -17.17 4.33 21.64
CA TYR A 177 -15.91 5.01 21.85
C TYR A 177 -15.65 5.93 20.66
N THR A 178 -15.43 7.22 20.89
CA THR A 178 -15.11 8.20 19.85
C THR A 178 -13.76 8.85 20.16
N GLY A 179 -12.93 9.08 19.14
CA GLY A 179 -11.66 9.78 19.27
C GLY A 179 -10.97 9.96 17.92
N PHE A 180 -9.78 10.57 17.91
CA PHE A 180 -8.99 10.76 16.70
C PHE A 180 -8.04 9.60 16.48
N LEU A 181 -7.95 9.14 15.23
CA LEU A 181 -7.04 8.08 14.83
C LEU A 181 -5.61 8.58 14.82
N LYS A 182 -4.77 8.00 15.67
CA LYS A 182 -3.33 8.27 15.69
C LYS A 182 -2.56 7.28 14.83
N SER A 183 -2.88 5.99 14.99
CA SER A 183 -2.29 4.92 14.20
C SER A 183 -3.16 3.66 14.25
N PHE A 184 -2.89 2.71 13.37
CA PHE A 184 -3.50 1.39 13.39
C PHE A 184 -2.43 0.34 13.10
N SER A 185 -2.66 -0.90 13.56
CA SER A 185 -1.82 -2.03 13.16
C SER A 185 -2.64 -3.11 12.49
N LEU A 186 -1.96 -3.82 11.59
CA LEU A 186 -2.51 -4.93 10.85
C LEU A 186 -1.97 -6.24 11.43
N ASP A 187 -2.77 -7.30 11.36
CA ASP A 187 -2.29 -8.64 11.65
C ASP A 187 -1.37 -9.14 10.51
N LYS A 188 -0.73 -10.30 10.69
CA LYS A 188 0.06 -10.98 9.65
C LYS A 188 -0.76 -11.20 8.37
N SER A 189 -2.05 -11.47 8.57
CA SER A 189 -3.05 -11.51 7.52
C SER A 189 -3.12 -10.16 6.78
N GLY A 190 -3.07 -9.01 7.45
CA GLY A 190 -3.28 -7.70 6.81
C GLY A 190 -4.70 -7.17 7.05
N ASP A 191 -5.50 -7.92 7.82
CA ASP A 191 -6.70 -7.42 8.46
C ASP A 191 -6.33 -6.47 9.60
N LEU A 192 -7.28 -5.60 9.97
CA LEU A 192 -7.10 -4.68 11.07
C LEU A 192 -6.99 -5.46 12.40
N ASP A 193 -5.91 -5.25 13.15
CA ASP A 193 -5.68 -5.87 14.46
C ASP A 193 -6.09 -4.92 15.59
N ARG A 194 -5.54 -3.70 15.60
CA ARG A 194 -5.86 -2.69 16.61
C ARG A 194 -5.83 -1.27 16.08
N LEU A 195 -6.64 -0.42 16.72
CA LEU A 195 -6.70 1.02 16.53
C LEU A 195 -6.11 1.72 17.74
N GLU A 196 -5.22 2.69 17.50
CA GLU A 196 -4.74 3.62 18.51
C GLU A 196 -5.44 4.97 18.32
N LEU A 197 -6.25 5.33 19.31
CA LEU A 197 -7.01 6.57 19.34
C LEU A 197 -6.44 7.54 20.40
N ILE A 198 -6.62 8.84 20.16
CA ILE A 198 -6.31 9.93 21.11
C ILE A 198 -7.55 10.80 21.33
N ILE A 199 -7.59 11.51 22.47
CA ILE A 199 -8.73 12.35 22.89
C ILE A 199 -10.01 11.53 22.80
N VAL A 200 -10.05 10.45 23.58
CA VAL A 200 -11.10 9.44 23.48
C VAL A 200 -12.17 9.71 24.53
N SER A 201 -13.42 9.69 24.09
CA SER A 201 -14.57 9.72 24.97
C SER A 201 -15.44 8.49 24.75
N ARG A 202 -16.10 8.04 25.81
CA ARG A 202 -17.03 6.90 25.78
C ARG A 202 -18.42 7.30 26.22
N ARG A 203 -19.43 6.67 25.63
CA ARG A 203 -20.80 6.68 26.15
C ARG A 203 -21.41 5.30 26.08
N LYS A 204 -22.39 5.04 26.94
CA LYS A 204 -23.19 3.81 26.89
C LYS A 204 -24.37 4.01 25.95
N LEU A 205 -24.64 3.04 25.08
CA LEU A 205 -25.71 3.12 24.08
C LEU A 205 -27.11 3.07 24.73
N ASP A 206 -27.26 2.37 25.85
CA ASP A 206 -28.52 2.27 26.60
C ASP A 206 -29.08 3.64 27.02
N ASN A 207 -28.22 4.67 27.14
CA ASN A 207 -28.60 6.02 27.54
C ASN A 207 -29.15 6.88 26.38
N ASP A 208 -29.23 6.35 25.14
CA ASP A 208 -29.82 7.08 24.00
C ASP A 208 -31.36 7.01 23.99
N LEU A 209 -31.97 6.17 24.83
CA LEU A 209 -33.42 6.05 25.00
C LEU A 209 -33.91 6.95 26.15
N LEU A 210 -33.95 8.28 25.95
CA LEU A 210 -34.79 9.11 26.83
C LEU A 210 -36.27 8.92 26.42
N PRO A 211 -37.18 8.65 27.37
CA PRO A 211 -38.61 8.64 27.07
C PRO A 211 -39.07 10.05 26.66
N GLU A 212 -40.03 10.15 25.73
CA GLU A 212 -40.62 11.39 25.18
C GLU A 212 -41.22 12.38 26.22
N ASN A 213 -41.07 12.15 27.53
CA ASN A 213 -41.77 12.86 28.60
C ASN A 213 -40.84 13.52 29.64
N GLU A 214 -39.56 13.76 29.36
CA GLU A 214 -38.73 14.65 30.17
C GLU A 214 -38.61 16.01 29.48
N ASP A 215 -38.85 17.07 30.26
CA ASP A 215 -38.96 18.46 29.82
C ASP A 215 -37.82 18.87 28.87
N PRO A 216 -38.10 19.60 27.77
CA PRO A 216 -37.10 20.08 26.82
C PRO A 216 -36.21 21.21 27.37
N GLU A 217 -36.17 21.42 28.69
CA GLU A 217 -35.46 22.51 29.37
C GLU A 217 -34.14 22.09 30.05
N ASP A 218 -33.68 20.84 29.90
CA ASP A 218 -32.28 20.51 30.20
C ASP A 218 -31.47 20.30 28.90
N PRO A 219 -30.77 21.33 28.39
CA PRO A 219 -29.89 21.22 27.25
C PRO A 219 -28.58 20.57 27.70
N ASN A 220 -28.62 19.29 28.07
CA ASN A 220 -27.39 18.50 28.02
C ASN A 220 -27.03 18.39 26.54
N ASP A 221 -26.13 19.26 26.11
CA ASP A 221 -25.55 19.31 24.78
C ASP A 221 -25.25 17.87 24.31
N PRO A 222 -25.53 17.48 23.05
CA PRO A 222 -25.10 16.17 22.54
C PRO A 222 -23.64 15.80 22.89
N GLN A 223 -22.78 16.79 23.17
CA GLN A 223 -21.42 16.65 23.69
C GLN A 223 -21.32 16.20 25.16
N ASP A 224 -22.23 16.60 26.07
CA ASP A 224 -22.19 16.27 27.51
C ASP A 224 -22.52 14.80 27.83
N ARG A 225 -22.99 14.03 26.84
CA ARG A 225 -23.28 12.59 26.99
C ARG A 225 -22.04 11.69 26.90
N PHE A 226 -20.89 12.26 26.50
CA PHE A 226 -19.65 11.52 26.35
C PHE A 226 -18.71 11.81 27.52
N TYR A 227 -18.26 10.74 28.19
CA TYR A 227 -17.27 10.85 29.27
C TYR A 227 -15.88 10.64 28.71
N GLU A 228 -14.99 11.60 28.94
CA GLU A 228 -13.58 11.50 28.52
C GLU A 228 -12.88 10.35 29.25
N ILE A 229 -12.05 9.61 28.51
CA ILE A 229 -11.16 8.60 29.05
C ILE A 229 -9.79 9.23 29.25
N ILE A 230 -9.37 9.35 30.50
CA ILE A 230 -8.06 9.89 30.85
C ILE A 230 -6.96 8.92 30.35
N GLY A 231 -6.08 9.40 29.48
CA GLY A 231 -4.89 8.69 29.03
C GLY A 231 -4.32 9.23 27.71
N ASP A 232 -3.04 8.97 27.46
CA ASP A 232 -2.36 9.47 26.24
C ASP A 232 -2.71 8.68 24.98
N ARG A 233 -3.10 7.41 25.15
CA ARG A 233 -3.44 6.48 24.06
C ARG A 233 -4.51 5.51 24.53
N PHE A 234 -5.53 5.35 23.71
CA PHE A 234 -6.53 4.30 23.85
C PHE A 234 -6.29 3.26 22.76
N VAL A 235 -6.15 1.99 23.15
CA VAL A 235 -5.93 0.89 22.22
C VAL A 235 -7.18 0.01 22.18
N CYS A 236 -7.78 -0.11 21.00
CA CYS A 236 -8.95 -0.94 20.76
C CYS A 236 -8.61 -2.07 19.79
N LYS A 237 -8.91 -3.31 20.16
CA LYS A 237 -8.75 -4.46 19.25
C LYS A 237 -9.91 -4.54 18.29
N TYR A 238 -9.64 -4.80 17.02
CA TYR A 238 -10.67 -4.91 15.99
C TYR A 238 -11.68 -6.02 16.27
N GLN A 239 -11.23 -7.12 16.88
CA GLN A 239 -12.10 -8.26 17.26
C GLN A 239 -13.21 -7.87 18.23
N ASP A 240 -13.01 -6.81 19.02
CA ASP A 240 -13.99 -6.33 20.00
C ASP A 240 -14.93 -5.26 19.40
N ILE A 241 -14.65 -4.78 18.19
CA ILE A 241 -15.43 -3.74 17.51
C ILE A 241 -16.55 -4.40 16.69
N LYS A 242 -17.80 -4.03 17.00
CA LYS A 242 -18.98 -4.46 16.22
C LYS A 242 -19.21 -3.62 14.98
N THR A 243 -19.11 -2.30 15.13
CA THR A 243 -19.31 -1.34 14.04
C THR A 243 -18.29 -0.22 14.15
N LEU A 244 -17.85 0.28 13.00
CA LEU A 244 -16.87 1.33 12.87
C LEU A 244 -17.44 2.42 11.97
N ASN A 245 -17.55 3.64 12.49
CA ASN A 245 -17.86 4.83 11.72
C ASN A 245 -16.64 5.73 11.64
N ILE A 246 -16.41 6.34 10.48
CA ILE A 246 -15.21 7.13 10.18
C ILE A 246 -15.66 8.46 9.61
N GLU A 247 -15.13 9.53 10.19
CA GLU A 247 -15.38 10.90 9.80
C GLU A 247 -14.04 11.56 9.48
N TYR A 248 -13.97 12.25 8.34
CA TYR A 248 -12.78 12.98 7.94
C TYR A 248 -13.00 14.46 8.19
N LEU A 249 -12.03 15.08 8.86
CA LEU A 249 -12.04 16.49 9.22
C LEU A 249 -10.86 17.15 8.53
N GLU A 250 -11.14 18.17 7.74
CA GLU A 250 -10.14 19.02 7.10
C GLU A 250 -9.93 20.25 7.99
N ILE A 251 -8.70 20.52 8.38
CA ILE A 251 -8.37 21.75 9.12
C ILE A 251 -8.15 22.85 8.07
N GLU A 252 -9.12 23.74 7.94
CA GLU A 252 -8.92 24.99 7.21
C GLU A 252 -8.02 25.91 8.06
N GLU A 253 -6.82 26.23 7.57
CA GLU A 253 -6.00 27.28 8.18
C GLU A 253 -6.73 28.62 8.01
N SER A 254 -7.42 29.07 9.06
CA SER A 254 -7.92 30.43 9.09
C SER A 254 -6.72 31.37 9.19
N GLU A 255 -6.44 32.13 8.12
CA GLU A 255 -5.55 33.29 8.20
C GLU A 255 -6.01 34.16 9.38
N SER A 256 -5.16 34.25 10.40
CA SER A 256 -5.39 35.06 11.59
C SER A 256 -5.68 36.49 11.17
N GLN A 257 -6.95 36.91 11.27
CA GLN A 257 -7.28 38.33 11.24
C GLN A 257 -6.60 38.97 12.44
N GLU A 258 -5.58 39.80 12.19
CA GLU A 258 -4.98 40.68 13.18
C GLU A 258 -6.09 41.42 13.93
N PRO A 259 -6.03 41.54 15.26
CA PRO A 259 -7.04 42.27 16.01
C PRO A 259 -7.04 43.72 15.54
N GLU A 260 -8.17 44.13 14.96
CA GLU A 260 -8.46 45.49 14.53
C GLU A 260 -8.18 46.42 15.71
N THR A 261 -7.06 47.14 15.62
CA THR A 261 -6.67 48.12 16.64
C THR A 261 -7.78 49.15 16.74
N ALA A 262 -8.46 49.14 17.89
CA ALA A 262 -9.46 50.12 18.25
C ALA A 262 -8.89 51.53 18.02
N LYS A 263 -9.32 52.18 16.94
CA LYS A 263 -9.18 53.62 16.75
C LYS A 263 -9.99 54.29 17.85
N LEU A 264 -9.31 54.65 18.93
CA LEU A 264 -9.79 55.66 19.86
C LEU A 264 -9.92 56.98 19.07
N GLU A 265 -11.13 57.30 18.63
CA GLU A 265 -11.49 58.66 18.24
C GLU A 265 -11.32 59.56 19.45
N VAL A 266 -10.21 60.30 19.49
CA VAL A 266 -10.06 61.46 20.36
C VAL A 266 -10.97 62.55 19.81
N VAL A 267 -12.18 62.62 20.34
CA VAL A 267 -13.07 63.78 20.18
C VAL A 267 -12.41 64.94 20.91
N ASN A 268 -11.77 65.84 20.14
CA ASN A 268 -11.35 67.14 20.64
C ASN A 268 -12.60 68.00 20.85
N GLU A 269 -13.08 68.10 22.09
CA GLU A 269 -13.98 69.18 22.50
C GLU A 269 -13.18 70.51 22.51
N ALA A 270 -13.54 71.39 21.58
CA ALA A 270 -13.07 72.77 21.58
C ALA A 270 -13.78 73.54 22.70
N VAL A 271 -13.00 74.02 23.66
CA VAL A 271 -13.43 74.98 24.69
C VAL A 271 -13.65 76.36 24.03
N PRO A 272 -14.82 76.99 24.16
CA PRO A 272 -15.02 78.35 23.69
C PRO A 272 -14.41 79.36 24.68
N SER A 273 -13.72 80.35 24.13
CA SER A 273 -13.21 81.56 24.80
C SER A 273 -14.32 82.56 25.13
#